data_AF-A0A9J7LEF9-F1
#
_entry.id   AF-A0A9J7LEF9-F1
#
_cell.length_a   1.000
_cell.length_b   1.000
_cell.length_c   1.000
_cell.angle_alpha   90.00
_cell.angle_beta   90.00
_cell.angle_gamma   90.00
#
_symmetry.space_group_name_H-M   'P 1'
#
loop_
_entity.id
_entity.type
_entity.pdbx_description
1 polymer ?
#
loop_
_entity_poly.entity_id
_entity_poly.type
_entity_poly.pdbx_seq_one_letter_code
_entity_poly.pdbx_strand_id
1 'polypeptide(L)'
;MQIFQRFGYLRNLSFLLPSGKSIGQLYPYGIRDRKYLPPIEAGRPFDILAHHTVYDRAGITQLLSANVTFVTIVREPMERLKSAFNFYKLAKRYKIPGPDPLLRFLENPGKFEHPITRYRDRQTRNNIALELGFPLKNLSSVKEKDIQEFVEKTSREFDLVMVLEYFDESLVLLRRLLCWDMRDILNFKYNSFQYGKLGNTSFSEKLIQNYRQHSAIDYTLYEHFNNTLWRKINMAGSDFRKELLAS
;
A
#
# COMPACT_ATOMS: atom_id res chain seq x y z
N MET A 1 2.47 6.45 -7.98
CA MET A 1 3.92 6.26 -8.14
C MET A 1 4.23 6.45 -9.62
N GLN A 2 5.17 7.33 -9.99
CA GLN A 2 5.59 7.53 -11.40
C GLN A 2 6.96 6.91 -11.72
N ILE A 3 7.68 6.44 -10.68
CA ILE A 3 9.06 5.95 -10.77
C ILE A 3 9.16 4.72 -11.68
N PHE A 4 8.36 3.68 -11.40
CA PHE A 4 8.36 2.44 -12.20
C PHE A 4 7.89 2.68 -13.64
N GLN A 5 6.89 3.54 -13.85
CA GLN A 5 6.41 3.88 -15.20
C GLN A 5 7.49 4.60 -16.00
N ARG A 6 8.18 5.58 -15.39
CA ARG A 6 9.29 6.28 -16.02
C ARG A 6 10.46 5.33 -16.32
N PHE A 7 10.84 4.50 -15.35
CA PHE A 7 11.92 3.52 -15.52
C PHE A 7 11.66 2.59 -16.69
N GLY A 8 10.47 1.98 -16.76
CA GLY A 8 10.12 1.07 -17.84
C GLY A 8 9.94 1.76 -19.18
N TYR A 9 9.37 2.96 -19.21
CA TYR A 9 9.23 3.74 -20.45
C TYR A 9 10.61 4.05 -21.08
N LEU A 10 11.56 4.55 -20.29
CA LEU A 10 12.91 4.90 -20.77
C LEU A 10 13.74 3.70 -21.24
N ARG A 11 13.33 2.48 -20.88
CA ARG A 11 14.04 1.22 -21.20
C ARG A 11 13.22 0.28 -22.08
N ASN A 12 12.12 0.78 -22.67
CA ASN A 12 11.24 0.02 -23.56
C ASN A 12 10.74 -1.30 -22.93
N LEU A 13 10.42 -1.26 -21.63
CA LEU A 13 9.86 -2.40 -20.89
C LEU A 13 8.35 -2.48 -21.06
N SER A 14 7.83 -3.71 -21.10
CA SER A 14 6.40 -3.98 -21.21
C SER A 14 5.71 -3.85 -19.84
N PHE A 15 4.49 -3.30 -19.85
CA PHE A 15 3.68 -3.14 -18.66
C PHE A 15 2.41 -4.00 -18.74
N LEU A 16 2.07 -4.66 -17.63
CA LEU A 16 0.74 -5.22 -17.47
C LEU A 16 -0.24 -4.09 -17.17
N LEU A 17 -1.07 -3.76 -18.15
CA LEU A 17 -2.03 -2.66 -18.10
C LEU A 17 -3.47 -3.17 -18.21
N PRO A 18 -4.44 -2.59 -17.49
CA PRO A 18 -5.86 -2.94 -17.66
C PRO A 18 -6.36 -2.60 -19.07
N SER A 19 -7.32 -3.38 -19.58
CA SER A 19 -7.85 -3.20 -20.94
C SER A 19 -8.92 -2.12 -21.10
N GLY A 20 -9.39 -1.51 -20.02
CA GLY A 20 -10.40 -0.45 -20.09
C GLY A 20 -9.87 0.92 -19.69
N LYS A 21 -10.78 1.91 -19.72
CA LYS A 21 -10.44 3.34 -19.68
C LYS A 21 -10.17 3.90 -18.28
N SER A 22 -10.23 3.08 -17.22
CA SER A 22 -10.12 3.55 -15.83
C SER A 22 -8.84 3.05 -15.15
N ILE A 23 -8.11 4.00 -14.54
CA ILE A 23 -6.90 3.76 -13.73
C ILE A 23 -7.12 2.88 -12.47
N GLY A 24 -8.36 2.46 -12.17
CA GLY A 24 -8.69 1.64 -11.01
C GLY A 24 -9.35 0.31 -11.39
N GLN A 25 -9.13 -0.19 -12.59
CA GLN A 25 -9.92 -1.32 -13.11
C GLN A 25 -9.52 -2.69 -12.56
N LEU A 26 -8.26 -2.88 -12.17
CA LEU A 26 -7.81 -4.11 -11.50
C LEU A 26 -8.21 -4.12 -10.03
N TYR A 27 -8.29 -2.95 -9.38
CA TYR A 27 -8.80 -2.83 -8.02
C TYR A 27 -10.34 -2.79 -7.96
N PRO A 28 -11.00 -3.52 -7.04
CA PRO A 28 -10.46 -4.30 -5.93
C PRO A 28 -10.37 -5.81 -6.21
N TYR A 29 -10.55 -6.22 -7.45
CA TYR A 29 -10.83 -7.62 -7.77
C TYR A 29 -9.58 -8.40 -8.21
N GLY A 30 -8.45 -7.73 -8.38
CA GLY A 30 -7.22 -8.33 -8.85
C GLY A 30 -7.17 -8.45 -10.38
N ILE A 31 -6.22 -9.24 -10.85
CA ILE A 31 -6.05 -9.56 -12.27
C ILE A 31 -6.97 -10.74 -12.60
N ARG A 32 -8.20 -10.45 -13.07
CA ARG A 32 -9.19 -11.47 -13.47
C ARG A 32 -9.37 -11.52 -14.99
N ASP A 33 -9.56 -12.72 -15.52
CA ASP A 33 -10.12 -13.04 -16.85
C ASP A 33 -9.82 -12.02 -17.96
N ARG A 34 -8.54 -11.84 -18.30
CA ARG A 34 -8.11 -11.03 -19.46
C ARG A 34 -8.60 -9.57 -19.44
N LYS A 35 -8.84 -8.99 -18.26
CA LYS A 35 -9.10 -7.53 -18.11
C LYS A 35 -7.82 -6.69 -18.20
N TYR A 36 -6.87 -7.14 -19.01
CA TYR A 36 -5.60 -6.50 -19.27
C TYR A 36 -5.28 -6.60 -20.77
N LEU A 37 -4.46 -5.68 -21.26
CA LEU A 37 -4.01 -5.67 -22.65
C LEU A 37 -3.13 -6.89 -22.93
N PRO A 38 -3.21 -7.52 -24.11
CA PRO A 38 -2.34 -8.63 -24.45
C PRO A 38 -0.86 -8.20 -24.46
N PRO A 39 0.08 -9.12 -24.21
CA PRO A 39 1.49 -8.83 -24.35
C PRO A 39 1.82 -8.45 -25.80
N ILE A 40 2.88 -7.66 -26.00
CA ILE A 40 3.33 -7.21 -27.32
C ILE A 40 3.66 -8.41 -28.23
N GLU A 41 4.27 -9.44 -27.65
CA GLU A 41 4.62 -10.69 -28.33
C GLU A 41 3.91 -11.85 -27.62
N ALA A 42 3.25 -12.73 -28.40
CA ALA A 42 2.55 -13.88 -27.84
C ALA A 42 3.52 -14.80 -27.11
N GLY A 43 3.20 -15.14 -25.85
CA GLY A 43 4.05 -16.00 -25.00
C GLY A 43 5.19 -15.26 -24.29
N ARG A 44 5.47 -13.99 -24.61
CA ARG A 44 6.40 -13.18 -23.85
C ARG A 44 5.71 -12.65 -22.59
N PRO A 45 6.30 -12.84 -21.40
CA PRO A 45 5.72 -12.28 -20.19
C PRO A 45 5.91 -10.77 -20.07
N PHE A 46 5.13 -10.13 -19.20
CA PHE A 46 5.27 -8.71 -18.89
C PHE A 46 6.50 -8.43 -18.01
N ASP A 47 7.10 -7.26 -18.14
CA ASP A 47 8.25 -6.86 -17.32
C ASP A 47 7.81 -6.20 -16.00
N ILE A 48 6.79 -5.32 -16.04
CA ILE A 48 6.39 -4.51 -14.89
C ILE A 48 4.87 -4.53 -14.65
N LEU A 49 4.48 -4.73 -13.39
CA LEU A 49 3.15 -4.42 -12.87
C LEU A 49 3.26 -3.30 -11.83
N ALA A 50 2.86 -2.09 -12.20
CA ALA A 50 2.87 -0.92 -11.34
C ALA A 50 1.50 -0.21 -11.29
N HIS A 51 0.44 -0.98 -11.45
CA HIS A 51 -0.94 -0.50 -11.52
C HIS A 51 -1.74 -0.98 -10.30
N HIS A 52 -2.70 -0.17 -9.83
CA HIS A 52 -3.46 -0.47 -8.61
C HIS A 52 -4.29 -1.75 -8.77
N THR A 53 -3.94 -2.78 -7.99
CA THR A 53 -4.55 -4.11 -7.95
C THR A 53 -4.44 -4.67 -6.53
N VAL A 54 -5.29 -5.64 -6.18
CA VAL A 54 -5.06 -6.47 -4.99
C VAL A 54 -3.93 -7.46 -5.29
N TYR A 55 -3.04 -7.66 -4.31
CA TYR A 55 -1.91 -8.57 -4.42
C TYR A 55 -2.37 -10.02 -4.51
N ASP A 56 -1.86 -10.71 -5.53
CA ASP A 56 -2.00 -12.14 -5.73
C ASP A 56 -0.70 -12.65 -6.35
N ARG A 57 0.17 -13.24 -5.52
CA ARG A 57 1.47 -13.72 -5.98
C ARG A 57 1.34 -14.69 -7.15
N ALA A 58 0.48 -15.69 -7.01
CA ALA A 58 0.33 -16.75 -7.98
C ALA A 58 -0.14 -16.21 -9.33
N GLY A 59 -1.20 -15.38 -9.33
CA GLY A 59 -1.71 -14.72 -10.53
C GLY A 59 -0.69 -13.78 -11.18
N ILE A 60 0.08 -13.02 -10.39
CA ILE A 60 1.10 -12.10 -10.91
C ILE A 60 2.27 -12.87 -11.55
N THR A 61 2.79 -13.91 -10.89
CA THR A 61 3.95 -14.68 -11.40
C THR A 61 3.65 -15.46 -12.68
N GLN A 62 2.38 -15.78 -12.94
CA GLN A 62 1.95 -16.39 -14.21
C GLN A 62 2.06 -15.44 -15.41
N LEU A 63 1.96 -14.12 -15.17
CA LEU A 63 1.93 -13.11 -16.23
C LEU A 63 3.27 -12.38 -16.41
N LEU A 64 4.08 -12.30 -15.36
CA LEU A 64 5.41 -11.69 -15.38
C LEU A 64 6.49 -12.77 -15.40
N SER A 65 7.11 -13.11 -14.28
CA SER A 65 8.00 -14.27 -14.25
C SER A 65 8.07 -14.82 -12.83
N ALA A 66 8.61 -16.02 -12.69
CA ALA A 66 8.88 -16.59 -11.37
C ALA A 66 9.95 -15.78 -10.58
N ASN A 67 10.81 -15.04 -11.29
CA ASN A 67 11.93 -14.27 -10.72
C ASN A 67 11.62 -12.77 -10.57
N VAL A 68 10.34 -12.38 -10.63
CA VAL A 68 9.95 -10.97 -10.48
C VAL A 68 10.21 -10.47 -9.06
N THR A 69 10.75 -9.26 -8.94
CA THR A 69 10.93 -8.57 -7.65
C THR A 69 9.61 -7.93 -7.20
N PHE A 70 9.19 -8.24 -5.97
CA PHE A 70 7.97 -7.70 -5.36
C PHE A 70 8.30 -6.56 -4.41
N VAL A 71 7.78 -5.38 -4.74
CA VAL A 71 7.91 -4.18 -3.94
C VAL A 71 6.52 -3.61 -3.65
N THR A 72 6.31 -3.16 -2.42
CA THR A 72 5.12 -2.40 -2.03
C THR A 72 5.48 -1.28 -1.07
N ILE A 73 4.50 -0.46 -0.70
CA ILE A 73 4.66 0.62 0.28
C ILE A 73 3.51 0.60 1.27
N VAL A 74 3.84 0.68 2.56
CA VAL A 74 2.87 0.85 3.65
C VAL A 74 2.97 2.26 4.23
N ARG A 75 1.93 2.66 4.96
CA ARG A 75 1.83 3.95 5.63
C ARG A 75 1.31 3.71 7.05
N GLU A 76 1.65 4.59 7.99
CA GLU A 76 1.11 4.53 9.34
C GLU A 76 -0.43 4.51 9.28
N PRO A 77 -1.12 3.57 9.95
CA PRO A 77 -2.55 3.37 9.75
C PRO A 77 -3.42 4.59 10.08
N MET A 78 -3.12 5.38 11.13
CA MET A 78 -3.88 6.60 11.46
C MET A 78 -3.70 7.69 10.39
N GLU A 79 -2.48 7.90 9.90
CA GLU A 79 -2.17 8.82 8.82
C GLU A 79 -2.83 8.38 7.51
N ARG A 80 -2.87 7.07 7.25
CA ARG A 80 -3.63 6.49 6.14
C ARG A 80 -5.14 6.74 6.29
N LEU A 81 -5.69 6.56 7.50
CA LEU A 81 -7.09 6.85 7.80
C LEU A 81 -7.42 8.32 7.52
N LYS A 82 -6.63 9.27 8.05
CA LYS A 82 -6.81 10.72 7.80
C LYS A 82 -6.86 11.02 6.29
N SER A 83 -5.92 10.44 5.54
CA SER A 83 -5.87 10.56 4.08
C SER A 83 -7.14 10.03 3.41
N ALA A 84 -7.54 8.80 3.73
CA ALA A 84 -8.73 8.16 3.17
C ALA A 84 -10.00 8.93 3.54
N PHE A 85 -10.10 9.43 4.77
CA PHE A 85 -11.24 10.22 5.26
C PHE A 85 -11.46 11.47 4.42
N ASN A 86 -10.38 12.19 4.13
CA ASN A 86 -10.43 13.39 3.30
C ASN A 86 -10.65 13.08 1.82
N PHE A 87 -9.90 12.13 1.26
CA PHE A 87 -9.92 11.83 -0.18
C PHE A 87 -11.27 11.26 -0.62
N TYR A 88 -11.79 10.26 0.11
CA TYR A 88 -13.06 9.60 -0.21
C TYR A 88 -14.28 10.27 0.42
N LYS A 89 -14.09 11.41 1.10
CA LYS A 89 -15.15 12.16 1.80
C LYS A 89 -15.96 11.25 2.74
N LEU A 90 -15.26 10.46 3.55
CA LEU A 90 -15.86 9.38 4.36
C LEU A 90 -16.87 9.90 5.38
N ALA A 91 -16.69 11.12 5.92
CA ALA A 91 -17.68 11.75 6.77
C ALA A 91 -19.08 11.78 6.12
N LYS A 92 -19.16 12.24 4.86
CA LYS A 92 -20.40 12.28 4.08
C LYS A 92 -20.86 10.86 3.72
N ARG A 93 -19.92 10.01 3.28
CA ARG A 93 -20.22 8.65 2.83
C ARG A 93 -20.80 7.77 3.92
N TYR A 94 -20.26 7.87 5.13
CA TYR A 94 -20.69 7.11 6.31
C TYR A 94 -21.73 7.87 7.14
N LYS A 95 -22.21 9.02 6.64
CA LYS A 95 -23.24 9.86 7.27
C LYS A 95 -22.92 10.19 8.74
N ILE A 96 -21.66 10.51 9.01
CA ILE A 96 -21.19 10.78 10.37
C ILE A 96 -21.59 12.21 10.74
N PRO A 97 -22.39 12.38 11.81
CA PRO A 97 -22.90 13.70 12.19
C PRO A 97 -21.85 14.52 12.95
N GLY A 98 -22.08 15.83 12.97
CA GLY A 98 -21.35 16.77 13.82
C GLY A 98 -20.12 17.42 13.17
N PRO A 99 -19.51 18.40 13.87
CA PRO A 99 -18.42 19.23 13.33
C PRO A 99 -17.09 18.48 13.19
N ASP A 100 -16.86 17.44 14.00
CA ASP A 100 -15.61 16.66 13.99
C ASP A 100 -15.88 15.17 13.68
N PRO A 101 -16.24 14.83 12.43
CA PRO A 101 -16.69 13.49 12.05
C PRO A 101 -15.59 12.41 12.20
N LEU A 102 -14.32 12.76 12.09
CA LEU A 102 -13.23 11.80 12.33
C LEU A 102 -13.12 11.44 13.82
N LEU A 103 -13.27 12.40 14.74
CA LEU A 103 -13.30 12.11 16.18
C LEU A 103 -14.46 11.19 16.51
N ARG A 104 -15.66 11.51 16.02
CA ARG A 104 -16.87 10.67 16.17
C ARG A 104 -16.66 9.26 15.62
N PHE A 105 -15.99 9.13 14.48
CA PHE A 105 -15.63 7.83 13.93
C PHE A 105 -14.73 7.04 14.88
N LEU A 106 -13.68 7.66 15.41
CA LEU A 106 -12.70 7.02 16.29
C LEU A 106 -13.28 6.61 17.65
N GLU A 107 -14.36 7.25 18.12
CA GLU A 107 -15.07 6.85 19.34
C GLU A 107 -15.65 5.43 19.24
N ASN A 108 -16.17 5.07 18.06
CA ASN A 108 -16.68 3.74 17.78
C ASN A 108 -16.60 3.43 16.28
N PRO A 109 -15.43 3.01 15.77
CA PRO A 109 -15.21 2.78 14.33
C PRO A 109 -16.18 1.75 13.73
N GLY A 110 -16.49 0.70 14.50
CA GLY A 110 -17.41 -0.37 14.08
C GLY A 110 -18.84 0.10 13.86
N LYS A 111 -19.30 1.17 14.54
CA LYS A 111 -20.66 1.72 14.37
C LYS A 111 -20.91 2.23 12.95
N PHE A 112 -19.90 2.81 12.31
CA PHE A 112 -20.00 3.41 10.98
C PHE A 112 -19.60 2.46 9.87
N GLU A 113 -19.05 1.30 10.22
CA GLU A 113 -18.83 0.18 9.31
C GLU A 113 -20.20 -0.45 9.00
N HIS A 114 -21.01 0.22 8.19
CA HIS A 114 -22.22 -0.38 7.60
C HIS A 114 -21.83 -1.71 6.91
N PRO A 115 -22.78 -2.63 6.65
CA PRO A 115 -22.54 -3.81 5.84
C PRO A 115 -22.28 -3.37 4.39
N ILE A 116 -21.10 -2.81 4.14
CA ILE A 116 -20.74 -2.36 2.82
C ILE A 116 -20.27 -3.58 2.06
N THR A 117 -21.08 -3.94 1.07
CA THR A 117 -20.96 -5.16 0.27
C THR A 117 -19.84 -5.10 -0.76
N ARG A 118 -19.20 -3.93 -0.93
CA ARG A 118 -18.20 -3.69 -1.96
C ARG A 118 -16.85 -3.33 -1.36
N TYR A 119 -15.81 -3.99 -1.85
CA TYR A 119 -14.44 -3.86 -1.37
C TYR A 119 -13.87 -2.43 -1.52
N ARG A 120 -14.29 -1.67 -2.55
CA ARG A 120 -13.91 -0.25 -2.74
C ARG A 120 -14.34 0.67 -1.59
N ASP A 121 -15.22 0.20 -0.73
CA ASP A 121 -15.89 1.03 0.25
C ASP A 121 -15.36 0.76 1.67
N ARG A 122 -14.47 -0.23 1.81
CA ARG A 122 -13.73 -0.54 3.04
C ARG A 122 -12.43 0.23 3.10
N GLN A 123 -12.58 1.54 3.29
CA GLN A 123 -11.48 2.50 3.32
C GLN A 123 -10.96 2.78 4.74
N THR A 124 -11.45 2.08 5.77
CA THR A 124 -11.10 2.38 7.17
C THR A 124 -10.60 1.20 7.97
N ARG A 125 -10.99 -0.03 7.62
CA ARG A 125 -10.62 -1.25 8.36
C ARG A 125 -9.68 -2.12 7.55
N ASN A 126 -8.46 -2.34 8.05
CA ASN A 126 -7.49 -3.29 7.52
C ASN A 126 -7.29 -3.17 6.00
N ASN A 127 -7.25 -1.95 5.47
CA ASN A 127 -7.20 -1.75 4.02
C ASN A 127 -5.82 -2.08 3.44
N ILE A 128 -4.74 -1.83 4.18
CA ILE A 128 -3.39 -2.25 3.75
C ILE A 128 -3.37 -3.78 3.62
N ALA A 129 -3.85 -4.49 4.64
CA ALA A 129 -3.93 -5.95 4.63
C ALA A 129 -4.78 -6.47 3.46
N LEU A 130 -5.95 -5.85 3.21
CA LEU A 130 -6.79 -6.17 2.07
C LEU A 130 -6.03 -6.00 0.76
N GLU A 131 -5.40 -4.86 0.52
CA GLU A 131 -4.60 -4.61 -0.69
C GLU A 131 -3.44 -5.61 -0.86
N LEU A 132 -2.85 -6.06 0.24
CA LEU A 132 -1.82 -7.10 0.28
C LEU A 132 -2.39 -8.54 0.22
N GLY A 133 -3.68 -8.69 -0.09
CA GLY A 133 -4.31 -9.98 -0.39
C GLY A 133 -4.93 -10.70 0.81
N PHE A 134 -5.11 -10.03 1.96
CA PHE A 134 -5.83 -10.62 3.09
C PHE A 134 -7.27 -10.97 2.69
N PRO A 135 -7.76 -12.21 2.94
CA PRO A 135 -9.09 -12.60 2.51
C PRO A 135 -10.20 -11.78 3.21
N LEU A 136 -10.98 -11.03 2.42
CA LEU A 136 -12.07 -10.19 2.95
C LEU A 136 -13.04 -10.97 3.85
N LYS A 137 -13.37 -12.21 3.47
CA LYS A 137 -14.28 -13.09 4.21
C LYS A 137 -13.79 -13.43 5.62
N ASN A 138 -12.48 -13.31 5.88
CA ASN A 138 -11.88 -13.63 7.17
C ASN A 138 -11.84 -12.42 8.13
N LEU A 139 -12.11 -11.19 7.67
CA LEU A 139 -11.98 -9.99 8.51
C LEU A 139 -12.87 -9.99 9.76
N SER A 140 -14.03 -10.64 9.71
CA SER A 140 -14.98 -10.68 10.82
C SER A 140 -14.61 -11.69 11.92
N SER A 141 -13.71 -12.63 11.63
CA SER A 141 -13.36 -13.74 12.53
C SER A 141 -11.85 -13.91 12.69
N VAL A 142 -11.08 -12.84 12.42
CA VAL A 142 -9.61 -12.87 12.47
C VAL A 142 -9.14 -13.07 13.91
N LYS A 143 -8.24 -14.03 14.10
CA LYS A 143 -7.53 -14.29 15.36
C LYS A 143 -6.10 -13.80 15.24
N GLU A 144 -5.44 -13.61 16.38
CA GLU A 144 -4.03 -13.18 16.42
C GLU A 144 -3.10 -14.07 15.59
N LYS A 145 -3.30 -15.39 15.63
CA LYS A 145 -2.56 -16.35 14.81
C LYS A 145 -2.69 -16.05 13.31
N ASP A 146 -3.89 -15.73 12.83
CA ASP A 146 -4.13 -15.40 11.41
C ASP A 146 -3.38 -14.12 11.01
N ILE A 147 -3.27 -13.14 11.93
CA ILE A 147 -2.52 -11.91 11.71
C ILE A 147 -1.03 -12.22 11.56
N GLN A 148 -0.46 -13.00 12.49
CA GLN A 148 0.96 -13.35 12.46
C GLN A 148 1.32 -14.16 11.22
N GLU A 149 0.52 -15.18 10.87
CA GLU A 149 0.72 -15.97 9.65
C GLU A 149 0.69 -15.09 8.39
N PHE A 150 -0.21 -14.09 8.36
CA PHE A 150 -0.29 -13.16 7.24
C PHE A 150 0.92 -12.22 7.16
N VAL A 151 1.37 -11.66 8.29
CA VAL A 151 2.57 -10.82 8.37
C VAL A 151 3.80 -11.60 7.90
N GLU A 152 3.97 -12.82 8.39
CA GLU A 152 5.09 -13.68 7.99
C GLU A 152 5.05 -14.03 6.50
N LYS A 153 3.88 -14.42 5.98
CA LYS A 153 3.69 -14.69 4.55
C LYS A 153 4.09 -13.47 3.72
N THR A 154 3.55 -12.31 4.06
CA THR A 154 3.84 -11.05 3.37
C THR A 154 5.34 -10.72 3.45
N SER A 155 5.95 -10.92 4.62
CA SER A 155 7.38 -10.65 4.82
C SER A 155 8.30 -11.59 4.04
N ARG A 156 7.84 -12.81 3.71
CA ARG A 156 8.57 -13.75 2.85
C ARG A 156 8.38 -13.46 1.37
N GLU A 157 7.21 -12.94 0.98
CA GLU A 157 6.83 -12.77 -0.41
C GLU A 157 7.31 -11.43 -1.02
N PHE A 158 7.44 -10.37 -0.22
CA PHE A 158 7.93 -9.08 -0.69
C PHE A 158 9.44 -8.91 -0.43
N ASP A 159 10.19 -8.58 -1.47
CA ASP A 159 11.64 -8.33 -1.40
C ASP A 159 11.94 -7.02 -0.66
N LEU A 160 11.06 -6.02 -0.83
CA LEU A 160 11.06 -4.76 -0.10
C LEU A 160 9.65 -4.26 0.15
N VAL A 161 9.35 -3.99 1.43
CA VAL A 161 8.20 -3.19 1.83
C VAL A 161 8.71 -1.84 2.28
N MET A 162 8.43 -0.82 1.49
CA MET A 162 8.76 0.57 1.77
C MET A 162 7.82 1.12 2.85
N VAL A 163 8.27 2.15 3.58
CA VAL A 163 7.43 2.87 4.55
C VAL A 163 7.32 4.32 4.11
N LEU A 164 6.09 4.83 3.98
CA LEU A 164 5.84 6.15 3.43
C LEU A 164 6.42 7.27 4.29
N GLU A 165 6.47 7.11 5.61
CA GLU A 165 7.09 8.09 6.51
C GLU A 165 8.61 8.17 6.34
N TYR A 166 9.23 7.13 5.77
CA TYR A 166 10.66 7.03 5.46
C TYR A 166 10.85 6.78 3.95
N PHE A 167 10.13 7.56 3.15
CA PHE A 167 10.04 7.34 1.70
C PHE A 167 11.40 7.48 1.02
N ASP A 168 12.19 8.48 1.41
CA ASP A 168 13.48 8.76 0.79
C ASP A 168 14.49 7.65 1.14
N GLU A 169 14.53 7.18 2.39
CA GLU A 169 15.31 6.01 2.82
C GLU A 169 14.86 4.73 2.08
N SER A 170 13.54 4.56 1.94
CA SER A 170 12.97 3.44 1.21
C SER A 170 13.37 3.46 -0.27
N LEU A 171 13.49 4.62 -0.89
CA LEU A 171 13.94 4.76 -2.28
C LEU A 171 15.41 4.40 -2.44
N VAL A 172 16.27 4.74 -1.49
CA VAL A 172 17.68 4.33 -1.49
C VAL A 172 17.79 2.80 -1.43
N LEU A 173 16.99 2.14 -0.57
CA LEU A 173 16.93 0.68 -0.55
C LEU A 173 16.38 0.08 -1.84
N LEU A 174 15.32 0.67 -2.41
CA LEU A 174 14.75 0.24 -3.68
C LEU A 174 15.80 0.32 -4.81
N ARG A 175 16.56 1.42 -4.84
CA ARG A 175 17.63 1.62 -5.81
C ARG A 175 18.66 0.50 -5.74
N ARG A 176 19.12 0.18 -4.53
CA ARG A 176 20.10 -0.89 -4.29
C ARG A 176 19.52 -2.27 -4.65
N LEU A 177 18.27 -2.54 -4.28
CA LEU A 177 17.60 -3.81 -4.58
C LEU A 177 17.52 -4.09 -6.08
N LEU A 178 17.21 -3.06 -6.88
CA LEU A 178 17.01 -3.20 -8.33
C LEU A 178 18.26 -2.87 -9.14
N CYS A 179 19.40 -2.62 -8.49
CA CYS A 179 20.64 -2.17 -9.12
C CYS A 179 20.43 -0.95 -10.03
N TRP A 180 19.63 0.01 -9.58
CA TRP A 180 19.30 1.22 -10.32
C TRP A 180 20.30 2.35 -10.11
N ASP A 181 20.33 3.30 -11.04
CA ASP A 181 21.06 4.55 -10.90
C ASP A 181 20.29 5.53 -9.99
N MET A 182 20.98 6.52 -9.42
CA MET A 182 20.32 7.59 -8.64
C MET A 182 19.24 8.32 -9.45
N ARG A 183 19.50 8.57 -10.74
CA ARG A 183 18.53 9.21 -11.65
C ARG A 183 17.21 8.46 -11.76
N ASP A 184 17.20 7.14 -11.55
CA ASP A 184 16.02 6.30 -11.70
C ASP A 184 15.04 6.48 -10.53
N ILE A 185 15.54 6.80 -9.33
CA ILE A 185 14.71 7.05 -8.14
C ILE A 185 14.30 8.51 -7.94
N LEU A 186 14.79 9.43 -8.77
CA LEU A 186 14.35 10.82 -8.76
C LEU A 186 12.82 10.91 -8.92
N ASN A 187 12.19 11.60 -7.99
CA ASN A 187 10.75 11.72 -7.94
C ASN A 187 10.33 13.14 -7.57
N PHE A 188 9.16 13.53 -8.06
CA PHE A 188 8.49 14.74 -7.59
C PHE A 188 7.45 14.33 -6.56
N LYS A 189 7.43 15.01 -5.41
CA LYS A 189 6.39 14.83 -4.39
C LYS A 189 5.04 15.22 -5.01
N TYR A 190 4.25 14.22 -5.37
CA TYR A 190 2.93 14.35 -5.95
C TYR A 190 1.88 13.90 -4.92
N ASN A 191 0.74 14.60 -4.83
CA ASN A 191 -0.29 14.37 -3.80
C ASN A 191 0.20 14.55 -2.35
N SER A 192 1.18 15.41 -2.10
CA SER A 192 1.52 15.89 -0.75
C SER A 192 0.44 16.86 -0.26
N PHE A 193 -0.75 16.33 0.03
CA PHE A 193 -1.86 17.14 0.50
C PHE A 193 -1.67 17.40 2.00
N GLN A 194 -1.43 18.65 2.39
CA GLN A 194 -1.59 19.04 3.78
C GLN A 194 -3.09 19.03 4.09
N TYR A 195 -3.55 18.11 4.92
CA TYR A 195 -4.99 17.90 5.21
C TYR A 195 -5.61 19.03 6.07
N GLY A 196 -5.03 20.23 6.07
CA GLY A 196 -5.42 21.36 6.93
C GLY A 196 -5.49 20.92 8.39
N LYS A 197 -6.64 21.21 9.04
CA LYS A 197 -6.91 20.84 10.43
C LYS A 197 -6.72 19.34 10.70
N LEU A 198 -7.14 18.45 9.79
CA LEU A 198 -7.10 17.00 9.97
C LEU A 198 -5.68 16.43 10.06
N GLY A 199 -4.72 17.03 9.35
CA GLY A 199 -3.32 16.58 9.37
C GLY A 199 -2.69 16.83 10.73
N ASN A 200 -2.98 18.00 11.31
CA ASN A 200 -2.42 18.45 12.59
C ASN A 200 -3.24 18.00 13.81
N THR A 201 -4.35 17.28 13.62
CA THR A 201 -5.15 16.78 14.74
C THR A 201 -4.40 15.67 15.47
N SER A 202 -4.06 15.92 16.73
CA SER A 202 -3.68 14.91 17.71
C SER A 202 -4.93 14.27 18.31
N PHE A 203 -4.93 12.94 18.45
CA PHE A 203 -6.02 12.20 19.09
C PHE A 203 -5.61 11.75 20.49
N SER A 204 -6.58 11.58 21.39
CA SER A 204 -6.30 10.97 22.68
C SER A 204 -5.89 9.50 22.51
N GLU A 205 -5.13 8.99 23.47
CA GLU A 205 -4.66 7.60 23.46
C GLU A 205 -5.81 6.59 23.34
N LYS A 206 -6.95 6.88 23.99
CA LYS A 206 -8.18 6.08 23.87
C LYS A 206 -8.68 5.97 22.43
N LEU A 207 -8.72 7.08 21.68
CA LEU A 207 -9.18 7.10 20.29
C LEU A 207 -8.19 6.38 19.36
N ILE A 208 -6.89 6.53 19.62
CA ILE A 208 -5.84 5.79 18.91
C ILE A 208 -6.04 4.29 19.15
N GLN A 209 -6.26 3.88 20.39
CA GLN A 209 -6.42 2.47 20.75
C GLN A 209 -7.70 1.86 20.16
N ASN A 210 -8.80 2.60 20.15
CA ASN A 210 -10.02 2.18 19.46
C ASN A 210 -9.76 1.87 17.98
N TYR A 211 -9.01 2.73 17.30
CA TYR A 211 -8.68 2.51 15.89
C TYR A 211 -7.66 1.39 15.70
N ARG A 212 -6.68 1.26 16.59
CA ARG A 212 -5.72 0.16 16.59
C ARG A 212 -6.42 -1.19 16.71
N GLN A 213 -7.41 -1.31 17.59
CA GLN A 213 -8.25 -2.52 17.67
C GLN A 213 -9.07 -2.74 16.40
N HIS A 214 -9.64 -1.67 15.84
CA HIS A 214 -10.43 -1.76 14.61
C HIS A 214 -9.60 -2.23 13.40
N SER A 215 -8.37 -1.72 13.28
CA SER A 215 -7.47 -1.97 12.16
C SER A 215 -6.20 -2.74 12.56
N ALA A 216 -6.38 -3.75 13.41
CA ALA A 216 -5.27 -4.48 14.06
C ALA A 216 -4.26 -5.07 13.07
N ILE A 217 -4.73 -5.60 11.92
CA ILE A 217 -3.83 -6.23 10.93
C ILE A 217 -2.92 -5.17 10.31
N ASP A 218 -3.47 -4.00 9.95
CA ASP A 218 -2.68 -2.91 9.36
C ASP A 218 -1.64 -2.37 10.36
N TYR A 219 -1.98 -2.28 11.65
CA TYR A 219 -1.02 -1.88 12.68
C TYR A 219 0.11 -2.91 12.84
N THR A 220 -0.20 -4.20 12.91
CA THR A 220 0.83 -5.24 13.01
C THR A 220 1.73 -5.27 11.77
N LEU A 221 1.15 -5.13 10.57
CA LEU A 221 1.91 -5.03 9.32
C LEU A 221 2.85 -3.82 9.33
N TYR A 222 2.33 -2.64 9.70
CA TYR A 222 3.11 -1.41 9.73
C TYR A 222 4.29 -1.51 10.69
N GLU A 223 4.06 -1.98 11.91
CA GLU A 223 5.11 -2.11 12.93
C GLU A 223 6.19 -3.11 12.50
N HIS A 224 5.78 -4.27 11.97
CA HIS A 224 6.71 -5.26 11.43
C HIS A 224 7.56 -4.67 10.31
N PHE A 225 6.93 -4.04 9.31
CA PHE A 225 7.66 -3.56 8.15
C PHE A 225 8.51 -2.32 8.44
N ASN A 226 8.08 -1.44 9.34
CA ASN A 226 8.92 -0.36 9.85
C ASN A 226 10.18 -0.91 10.53
N ASN A 227 10.05 -1.91 11.40
CA ASN A 227 11.19 -2.58 12.02
C ASN A 227 12.09 -3.28 10.98
N THR A 228 11.51 -3.90 9.95
CA THR A 228 12.30 -4.55 8.89
C THR A 228 13.05 -3.54 8.03
N LEU A 229 12.44 -2.37 7.76
CA LEU A 229 13.05 -1.30 6.99
C LEU A 229 14.30 -0.80 7.71
N TRP A 230 14.17 -0.43 8.99
CA TRP A 230 15.30 0.05 9.78
C TRP A 230 16.39 -0.99 9.96
N ARG A 231 16.04 -2.29 10.09
CA ARG A 231 17.05 -3.36 10.05
C ARG A 231 17.81 -3.38 8.72
N LYS A 232 17.12 -3.31 7.59
CA LYS A 232 17.75 -3.25 6.26
C LYS A 232 18.65 -2.01 6.11
N ILE A 233 18.20 -0.84 6.57
CA ILE A 233 18.99 0.41 6.56
C ILE A 233 20.27 0.25 7.41
N ASN A 234 20.14 -0.26 8.63
CA ASN A 234 21.29 -0.45 9.53
C ASN A 234 22.30 -1.46 8.98
N MET A 235 21.85 -2.44 8.20
CA MET A 235 22.70 -3.41 7.51
C MET A 235 23.29 -2.91 6.19
N ALA A 236 22.78 -1.80 5.64
CA ALA A 236 23.17 -1.27 4.34
C ALA A 236 24.59 -0.66 4.32
N GLY A 237 25.21 -0.46 5.49
CA GLY A 237 26.56 0.09 5.58
C GLY A 237 26.62 1.62 5.60
N SER A 238 27.83 2.15 5.79
CA SER A 238 28.07 3.58 6.06
C SER A 238 27.84 4.52 4.88
N ASP A 239 27.84 3.98 3.66
CA ASP A 239 27.62 4.74 2.42
C ASP A 239 26.14 5.06 2.19
N PHE A 240 25.20 4.35 2.82
CA PHE A 240 23.76 4.59 2.72
C PHE A 240 23.39 6.05 3.01
N ARG A 241 23.98 6.63 4.06
CA ARG A 241 23.73 8.03 4.43
C ARG A 241 24.21 9.02 3.37
N LYS A 242 25.31 8.71 2.68
CA LYS A 242 25.82 9.57 1.59
C LYS A 242 24.87 9.54 0.39
N GLU A 243 24.32 8.38 0.07
CA GLU A 243 23.32 8.23 -0.99
C GLU A 243 22.02 8.95 -0.68
N LEU A 244 21.54 8.85 0.56
CA LEU A 244 20.34 9.54 1.01
C LEU A 244 20.47 11.07 0.92
N LEU A 245 21.66 11.61 1.19
CA LEU A 245 21.92 13.05 1.02
C LEU A 245 22.00 13.47 -0.46
N ALA A 246 22.17 12.51 -1.37
CA ALA A 246 22.27 12.75 -2.80
C ALA A 246 20.96 12.44 -3.56
N SER A 247 19.95 11.89 -2.89
CA SER A 247 18.64 11.52 -3.48
C SER A 247 17.64 12.65 -3.53
#